data_AF-A0A7L4NPU0-F1
#
_entry.id   AF-A0A7L4NPU0-F1
#
_cell.length_a   1.000
_cell.length_b   1.000
_cell.length_c   1.000
_cell.angle_alpha   90.00
_cell.angle_beta   90.00
_cell.angle_gamma   90.00
#
_symmetry.space_group_name_H-M   'P 1'
#
loop_
_entity.id
_entity.type
_entity.pdbx_description
1 polymer ?
#
loop_
_entity_poly.entity_id
_entity_poly.type
_entity_poly.pdbx_seq_one_letter_code
_entity_poly.pdbx_strand_id
1 'polypeptide(L)'
;ALSEDDIYCRCLSRTLCHTGTPVTVGFYAPCGHRLYALLDKVTGFMREEMNRREEAELSRSHRRPRNPEGWGLLQALWYLTFYKPIVTESHLRRKNIKFLFIRFSAWEYAGCDKLWAGLVTTLCQSIRRHFGALLLSVFHVVGVPPRYASGFGQKEWMLKTDTCLKLWGLLLVLALGIAILLVALLVPGVKDHRLLKVVGGAVTSISGSGLALGAFSVLKNLLVSEKRKIERLTDSEKFTSQLGFMSKIRREVEVLVEFLSFMEIFERRRFRVVLEITSLDICYPEKVAGVLNAMNTLLSDSNTPFIFILAVDPSVIVPCLEQTGCMKGLADNGYLYLNRTVTLPFSIPDMGLRSRLRCLEAALQTREDLMYRVITGNLERR
;
A
#
# COMPACT_ATOMS: atom_id res chain seq x y z
N ALA A 1 28.90 24.44 2.66
CA ALA A 1 28.93 23.97 4.06
C ALA A 1 27.59 23.33 4.37
N LEU A 2 27.55 22.16 5.03
CA LEU A 2 26.28 21.55 5.46
C LEU A 2 25.62 22.47 6.49
N SER A 3 24.34 22.78 6.33
CA SER A 3 23.58 23.48 7.38
C SER A 3 23.40 22.55 8.59
N GLU A 4 23.26 23.10 9.79
CA GLU A 4 22.91 22.31 10.99
C GLU A 4 21.63 21.50 10.76
N ASP A 5 20.64 22.12 10.10
CA ASP A 5 19.41 21.48 9.64
C ASP A 5 19.66 20.24 8.76
N ASP A 6 20.67 20.27 7.90
CA ASP A 6 21.00 19.15 7.03
C ASP A 6 21.61 17.99 7.83
N ILE A 7 22.34 18.29 8.90
CA ILE A 7 22.86 17.28 9.83
C ILE A 7 21.71 16.58 10.54
N TYR A 8 20.75 17.34 11.08
CA TYR A 8 19.56 16.79 11.74
C TYR A 8 18.72 15.94 10.77
N CYS A 9 18.41 16.45 9.58
CA CYS A 9 17.67 15.72 8.55
C CYS A 9 18.39 14.43 8.12
N ARG A 10 19.72 14.46 8.00
CA ARG A 10 20.53 13.28 7.64
C ARG A 10 20.60 12.25 8.77
N CYS A 11 20.65 12.70 10.02
CA CYS A 11 20.55 11.80 11.17
C CYS A 11 19.18 11.11 11.21
N LEU A 12 18.10 11.87 11.07
CA LEU A 12 16.75 11.32 11.07
C LEU A 12 16.53 10.34 9.90
N SER A 13 16.93 10.70 8.68
CA SER A 13 16.76 9.82 7.52
C SER A 13 17.53 8.51 7.69
N ARG A 14 18.76 8.55 8.23
CA ARG A 14 19.53 7.34 8.56
C ARG A 14 18.84 6.50 9.63
N THR A 15 18.31 7.12 10.67
CA THR A 15 17.57 6.42 11.73
C THR A 15 16.34 5.72 11.15
N LEU A 16 15.51 6.42 10.37
CA LEU A 16 14.32 5.86 9.72
C LEU A 16 14.64 4.69 8.76
N CYS A 17 15.83 4.69 8.17
CA CYS A 17 16.27 3.59 7.32
C CYS A 17 16.70 2.33 8.09
N HIS A 18 16.90 2.42 9.41
CA HIS A 18 17.32 1.31 10.27
C HIS A 18 16.28 0.91 11.32
N THR A 19 15.33 1.79 11.64
CA THR A 19 14.25 1.49 12.58
C THR A 19 13.42 0.30 12.11
N GLY A 20 12.92 -0.49 13.06
CA GLY A 20 11.88 -1.48 12.81
C GLY A 20 10.56 -0.79 12.48
N THR A 21 9.73 -1.43 11.66
CA THR A 21 8.33 -1.06 11.45
C THR A 21 7.45 -2.03 12.23
N PRO A 22 6.30 -1.61 12.76
CA PRO A 22 5.71 -0.26 12.70
C PRO A 22 6.39 0.79 13.59
N VAL A 23 6.41 2.07 13.19
CA VAL A 23 6.94 3.17 14.03
C VAL A 23 6.22 4.50 13.78
N THR A 24 5.99 5.26 14.86
CA THR A 24 5.52 6.65 14.81
C THR A 24 6.65 7.60 15.21
N VAL A 25 6.97 8.52 14.32
CA VAL A 25 7.98 9.56 14.52
C VAL A 25 7.29 10.89 14.69
N GLY A 26 7.50 11.55 15.83
CA GLY A 26 7.03 12.90 16.09
C GLY A 26 8.07 13.88 15.59
N PHE A 27 7.78 14.60 14.52
CA PHE A 27 8.67 15.56 13.90
C PHE A 27 8.25 16.96 14.33
N TYR A 28 8.89 17.46 15.38
CA TYR A 28 8.53 18.72 16.04
C TYR A 28 9.47 19.83 15.59
N ALA A 29 8.92 20.89 15.01
CA ALA A 29 9.67 22.13 14.75
C ALA A 29 8.80 23.37 15.02
N PRO A 30 9.36 24.43 15.63
CA PRO A 30 8.62 25.62 16.06
C PRO A 30 8.16 26.55 14.92
N CYS A 31 8.41 26.20 13.65
CA CYS A 31 7.99 27.01 12.49
C CYS A 31 7.41 26.11 11.40
N GLY A 32 6.10 26.23 11.13
CA GLY A 32 5.38 25.40 10.17
C GLY A 32 5.96 25.43 8.74
N HIS A 33 6.35 26.59 8.21
CA HIS A 33 6.94 26.66 6.86
C HIS A 33 8.31 25.96 6.76
N ARG A 34 9.14 26.08 7.81
CA ARG A 34 10.43 25.39 7.91
C ARG A 34 10.24 23.87 8.00
N LEU A 35 9.17 23.41 8.66
CA LEU A 35 8.83 22.00 8.82
C LEU A 35 8.69 21.28 7.47
N TYR A 36 7.95 21.86 6.51
CA TYR A 36 7.77 21.26 5.17
C TYR A 36 9.09 21.14 4.41
N ALA A 37 9.91 22.20 4.42
CA ALA A 37 11.21 22.19 3.75
C ALA A 37 12.17 21.15 4.36
N LEU A 38 12.15 20.99 5.68
CA LEU A 38 12.95 19.97 6.36
C LEU A 38 12.44 18.56 6.08
N LEU A 39 11.12 18.36 6.03
CA LEU A 39 10.50 17.10 5.69
C LEU A 39 10.86 16.68 4.25
N ASP A 40 10.84 17.62 3.30
CA ASP A 40 11.30 17.41 1.92
C ASP A 40 12.77 16.99 1.86
N LYS A 41 13.63 17.61 2.68
CA LYS A 41 15.05 17.20 2.80
C LYS A 41 15.20 15.80 3.36
N VAL A 42 14.44 15.44 4.41
CA VAL A 42 14.46 14.08 4.98
C VAL A 42 14.06 13.06 3.93
N THR A 43 12.97 13.32 3.20
CA THR A 43 12.48 12.46 2.10
C THR A 43 13.49 12.38 0.97
N GLY A 44 14.17 13.48 0.63
CA GLY A 44 15.28 13.51 -0.31
C GLY A 44 16.44 12.60 0.12
N PHE A 45 16.92 12.73 1.36
CA PHE A 45 18.00 11.90 1.88
C PHE A 45 17.61 10.43 2.02
N MET A 46 16.36 10.11 2.36
CA MET A 46 15.87 8.73 2.39
C MET A 46 15.84 8.12 0.98
N ARG A 47 15.49 8.90 -0.04
CA ARG A 47 15.52 8.47 -1.44
C ARG A 47 16.94 8.22 -1.94
N GLU A 48 17.89 9.07 -1.55
CA GLU A 48 19.32 8.88 -1.84
C GLU A 48 19.85 7.59 -1.20
N GLU A 49 19.54 7.37 0.09
CA GLU A 49 19.97 6.17 0.83
C GLU A 49 19.31 4.89 0.27
N MET A 50 18.06 4.98 -0.18
CA MET A 50 17.37 3.90 -0.90
C MET A 50 18.11 3.49 -2.17
N ASN A 51 18.44 4.46 -3.04
CA ASN A 51 19.17 4.20 -4.29
C ASN A 51 20.54 3.57 -4.01
N ARG A 52 21.26 4.11 -3.02
CA ARG A 52 22.56 3.58 -2.60
C ARG A 52 22.48 2.12 -2.11
N ARG A 53 21.43 1.77 -1.36
CA ARG A 53 21.20 0.39 -0.89
C ARG A 53 20.83 -0.55 -2.03
N GLU A 54 20.05 -0.08 -2.99
CA GLU A 54 19.70 -0.85 -4.18
C GLU A 54 20.95 -1.18 -5.01
N GLU A 55 21.81 -0.20 -5.27
CA GLU A 55 23.08 -0.39 -5.97
C GLU A 55 24.03 -1.35 -5.24
N ALA A 56 24.13 -1.23 -3.91
CA ALA A 56 24.93 -2.12 -3.09
C ALA A 56 24.43 -3.58 -3.11
N GLU A 57 23.10 -3.78 -3.11
CA GLU A 57 22.49 -5.11 -3.18
C GLU A 57 22.57 -5.72 -4.59
N LEU A 58 22.45 -4.90 -5.63
CA LEU A 58 22.70 -5.29 -7.02
C LEU A 58 24.14 -5.81 -7.19
N SER A 59 25.11 -5.10 -6.62
CA SER A 59 26.53 -5.47 -6.66
C SER A 59 26.83 -6.75 -5.89
N ARG A 60 26.15 -6.99 -4.75
CA ARG A 60 26.35 -8.20 -3.93
C ARG A 60 25.69 -9.44 -4.52
N SER A 61 24.42 -9.33 -4.89
CA SER A 61 23.59 -10.50 -5.22
C SER A 61 23.55 -10.84 -6.71
N HIS A 62 24.01 -9.92 -7.59
CA HIS A 62 23.93 -10.02 -9.06
C HIS A 62 22.52 -10.31 -9.61
N ARG A 63 21.48 -10.26 -8.76
CA ARG A 63 20.09 -10.49 -9.13
C ARG A 63 19.38 -9.16 -9.23
N ARG A 64 18.95 -8.80 -10.44
CA ARG A 64 18.12 -7.62 -10.63
C ARG A 64 16.75 -7.81 -9.97
N PRO A 65 16.23 -6.78 -9.30
CA PRO A 65 14.84 -6.79 -8.85
C PRO A 65 13.90 -6.86 -10.06
N ARG A 66 12.75 -7.52 -9.88
CA ARG A 66 11.73 -7.58 -10.93
C ARG A 66 10.94 -6.27 -10.90
N ASN A 67 10.68 -5.69 -12.07
CA ASN A 67 9.81 -4.53 -12.19
C ASN A 67 8.43 -5.02 -12.65
N PRO A 68 7.31 -4.65 -11.99
CA PRO A 68 5.96 -5.04 -12.41
C PRO A 68 5.47 -4.33 -13.67
N GLU A 69 6.31 -3.59 -14.40
CA GLU A 69 5.92 -2.86 -15.62
C GLU A 69 6.07 -3.72 -16.89
N GLY A 70 5.18 -3.51 -17.87
CA GLY A 70 5.18 -4.22 -19.15
C GLY A 70 4.92 -5.73 -19.00
N TRP A 71 5.84 -6.57 -19.51
CA TRP A 71 5.74 -8.03 -19.38
C TRP A 71 5.80 -8.51 -17.91
N GLY A 72 6.41 -7.71 -17.04
CA GLY A 72 6.43 -7.95 -15.59
C GLY A 72 5.03 -7.92 -14.97
N LEU A 73 4.08 -7.16 -15.54
CA LEU A 73 2.71 -7.09 -15.05
C LEU A 73 1.96 -8.41 -15.31
N LEU A 74 2.11 -8.96 -16.51
CA LEU A 74 1.55 -10.27 -16.86
C LEU A 74 2.15 -11.37 -16.00
N GLN A 75 3.46 -11.30 -15.75
CA GLN A 75 4.14 -12.22 -14.85
C GLN A 75 3.60 -12.10 -13.41
N ALA A 76 3.42 -10.87 -12.90
CA ALA A 76 2.85 -10.63 -11.57
C ALA A 76 1.43 -11.18 -11.45
N LEU A 77 0.58 -10.96 -12.46
CA LEU A 77 -0.77 -11.52 -12.52
C LEU A 77 -0.76 -13.05 -12.51
N TRP A 78 0.14 -13.68 -13.28
CA TRP A 78 0.31 -15.13 -13.28
C TRP A 78 0.73 -15.67 -11.91
N TYR A 79 1.69 -15.02 -11.24
CA TYR A 79 2.09 -15.39 -9.89
C TYR A 79 0.94 -15.25 -8.89
N LEU A 80 0.15 -14.19 -9.03
CA LEU A 80 -0.97 -13.89 -8.15
C LEU A 80 -2.12 -14.90 -8.30
N THR A 81 -2.37 -15.40 -9.51
CA THR A 81 -3.42 -16.40 -9.76
C THR A 81 -3.02 -17.82 -9.36
N PHE A 82 -1.77 -18.21 -9.58
CA PHE A 82 -1.36 -19.63 -9.46
C PHE A 82 -0.46 -19.93 -8.26
N TYR A 83 0.18 -18.94 -7.65
CA TYR A 83 1.17 -19.16 -6.60
C TYR A 83 0.78 -18.48 -5.29
N LYS A 84 1.19 -19.12 -4.20
CA LYS A 84 1.11 -18.58 -2.84
C LYS A 84 2.48 -18.00 -2.47
N PRO A 85 2.53 -16.73 -2.00
CA PRO A 85 3.77 -16.11 -1.53
C PRO A 85 4.20 -16.70 -0.18
N ILE A 86 5.51 -16.98 -0.03
CA ILE A 86 6.11 -17.44 1.23
C ILE A 86 7.20 -16.47 1.66
N VAL A 87 7.10 -15.99 2.90
CA VAL A 87 8.12 -15.13 3.50
C VAL A 87 9.24 -16.01 4.05
N THR A 88 10.39 -16.03 3.35
CA THR A 88 11.61 -16.74 3.78
C THR A 88 12.51 -15.85 4.64
N GLU A 89 13.38 -16.45 5.46
CA GLU A 89 14.44 -15.75 6.20
C GLU A 89 15.39 -14.93 5.30
N SER A 90 15.62 -15.37 4.05
CA SER A 90 16.37 -14.57 3.08
C SER A 90 15.65 -13.27 2.71
N HIS A 91 14.30 -13.26 2.71
CA HIS A 91 13.50 -12.04 2.57
C HIS A 91 13.53 -11.20 3.86
N LEU A 92 13.48 -11.86 5.04
CA LEU A 92 14.05 -11.45 6.34
C LEU A 92 15.22 -10.46 6.28
N ARG A 93 16.33 -10.95 5.73
CA ARG A 93 17.67 -10.35 5.86
C ARG A 93 18.02 -9.35 4.75
N ARG A 94 17.17 -9.19 3.74
CA ARG A 94 17.39 -8.28 2.62
C ARG A 94 17.50 -6.83 3.10
N LYS A 95 18.51 -6.10 2.61
CA LYS A 95 18.73 -4.68 2.97
C LYS A 95 18.22 -3.70 1.90
N ASN A 96 17.73 -4.20 0.76
CA ASN A 96 17.09 -3.38 -0.26
C ASN A 96 15.66 -3.00 0.18
N ILE A 97 15.51 -1.76 0.64
CA ILE A 97 14.24 -1.22 1.11
C ILE A 97 13.81 -0.12 0.15
N LYS A 98 12.59 -0.23 -0.39
CA LYS A 98 11.93 0.77 -1.22
C LYS A 98 10.88 1.50 -0.37
N PHE A 99 11.06 2.81 -0.23
CA PHE A 99 10.15 3.66 0.53
C PHE A 99 9.04 4.21 -0.37
N LEU A 100 7.79 4.02 0.04
CA LEU A 100 6.63 4.66 -0.58
C LEU A 100 6.23 5.87 0.27
N PHE A 101 6.50 7.06 -0.23
CA PHE A 101 6.15 8.30 0.45
C PHE A 101 4.73 8.71 0.12
N ILE A 102 3.92 8.94 1.16
CA ILE A 102 2.53 9.35 1.06
C ILE A 102 2.38 10.59 1.94
N ARG A 103 2.06 11.73 1.31
CA ARG A 103 1.80 12.97 2.04
C ARG A 103 0.31 13.12 2.27
N PHE A 104 -0.06 13.30 3.53
CA PHE A 104 -1.40 13.59 3.98
C PHE A 104 -1.39 14.95 4.68
N SER A 105 -2.01 15.95 4.06
CA SER A 105 -2.31 17.22 4.72
C SER A 105 -3.71 17.15 5.31
N ALA A 106 -3.81 17.31 6.62
CA ALA A 106 -5.09 17.30 7.31
C ALA A 106 -5.98 18.48 6.89
N TRP A 107 -5.39 19.59 6.43
CA TRP A 107 -6.12 20.76 5.97
C TRP A 107 -7.01 20.46 4.75
N GLU A 108 -6.54 19.63 3.81
CA GLU A 108 -7.30 19.25 2.61
C GLU A 108 -8.64 18.56 2.95
N TYR A 109 -8.70 17.90 4.11
CA TYR A 109 -9.85 17.13 4.58
C TYR A 109 -10.51 17.77 5.80
N ALA A 110 -10.15 19.01 6.15
CA ALA A 110 -10.69 19.71 7.30
C ALA A 110 -12.22 19.88 7.24
N GLY A 111 -12.76 20.01 6.02
CA GLY A 111 -14.21 20.09 5.76
C GLY A 111 -14.95 18.75 5.89
N CYS A 112 -14.25 17.62 5.94
CA CYS A 112 -14.89 16.30 6.11
C CYS A 112 -15.24 16.03 7.58
N ASP A 113 -16.33 15.31 7.83
CA ASP A 113 -16.76 14.93 9.18
C ASP A 113 -15.74 14.05 9.90
N LYS A 114 -15.03 13.20 9.14
CA LYS A 114 -14.06 12.23 9.64
C LYS A 114 -12.72 12.39 8.91
N LEU A 115 -11.81 13.14 9.52
CA LEU A 115 -10.47 13.43 8.97
C LEU A 115 -9.65 12.14 8.72
N TRP A 116 -9.75 11.18 9.64
CA TRP A 116 -9.06 9.89 9.52
C TRP A 116 -9.50 9.08 8.29
N ALA A 117 -10.73 9.28 7.78
CA ALA A 117 -11.18 8.60 6.56
C ALA A 117 -10.44 9.12 5.32
N GLY A 118 -10.09 10.42 5.32
CA GLY A 118 -9.18 11.01 4.35
C GLY A 118 -7.78 10.38 4.41
N LEU A 119 -7.24 10.14 5.61
CA LEU A 119 -5.94 9.48 5.79
C LEU A 119 -5.93 8.08 5.16
N VAL A 120 -6.95 7.27 5.42
CA VAL A 120 -6.98 5.91 4.86
C VAL A 120 -7.27 5.94 3.35
N THR A 121 -8.13 6.83 2.89
CA THR A 121 -8.41 6.98 1.44
C THR A 121 -7.17 7.38 0.67
N THR A 122 -6.38 8.34 1.18
CA THR A 122 -5.11 8.76 0.57
C THR A 122 -4.07 7.64 0.57
N LEU A 123 -3.98 6.86 1.65
CA LEU A 123 -3.15 5.66 1.73
C LEU A 123 -3.52 4.65 0.61
N CYS A 124 -4.78 4.25 0.55
CA CYS A 124 -5.28 3.29 -0.44
C CYS A 124 -5.06 3.80 -1.87
N GLN A 125 -5.36 5.08 -2.13
CA GLN A 125 -5.23 5.68 -3.45
C GLN A 125 -3.76 5.78 -3.88
N SER A 126 -2.85 6.14 -2.97
CA SER A 126 -1.42 6.24 -3.26
C SER A 126 -0.81 4.88 -3.58
N ILE A 127 -1.12 3.84 -2.79
CA ILE A 127 -0.69 2.46 -3.08
C ILE A 127 -1.24 2.00 -4.45
N ARG A 128 -2.52 2.27 -4.73
CA ARG A 128 -3.16 1.93 -6.01
C ARG A 128 -2.50 2.63 -7.21
N ARG A 129 -2.08 3.89 -7.05
CA ARG A 129 -1.33 4.63 -8.10
C ARG A 129 0.06 4.05 -8.30
N HIS A 130 0.74 3.63 -7.23
CA HIS A 130 2.12 3.12 -7.32
C HIS A 130 2.22 1.75 -8.00
N PHE A 131 1.35 0.81 -7.64
CA PHE A 131 1.38 -0.56 -8.19
C PHE A 131 0.40 -0.79 -9.35
N GLY A 132 -0.46 0.18 -9.63
CA GLY A 132 -1.52 0.07 -10.63
C GLY A 132 -2.80 -0.54 -10.09
N ALA A 133 -3.92 -0.06 -10.62
CA ALA A 133 -5.26 -0.48 -10.20
C ALA A 133 -5.53 -1.97 -10.45
N LEU A 134 -4.99 -2.53 -11.52
CA LEU A 134 -5.27 -3.91 -11.93
C LEU A 134 -4.71 -4.93 -10.95
N LEU A 135 -3.44 -4.81 -10.57
CA LEU A 135 -2.80 -5.74 -9.63
C LEU A 135 -3.52 -5.77 -8.29
N LEU A 136 -3.85 -4.59 -7.76
CA LEU A 136 -4.58 -4.48 -6.51
C LEU A 136 -6.01 -5.02 -6.62
N SER A 137 -6.72 -4.77 -7.72
CA SER A 137 -8.08 -5.31 -7.93
C SER A 137 -8.09 -6.83 -8.06
N VAL A 138 -7.13 -7.43 -8.77
CA VAL A 138 -7.04 -8.90 -8.87
C VAL A 138 -6.61 -9.51 -7.53
N PHE A 139 -5.74 -8.84 -6.77
CA PHE A 139 -5.38 -9.28 -5.42
C PHE A 139 -6.58 -9.32 -4.48
N HIS A 140 -7.46 -8.32 -4.50
CA HIS A 140 -8.68 -8.33 -3.68
C HIS A 140 -9.57 -9.56 -3.95
N VAL A 141 -9.58 -10.09 -5.18
CA VAL A 141 -10.44 -11.21 -5.56
C VAL A 141 -9.75 -12.57 -5.37
N VAL A 142 -8.47 -12.67 -5.72
CA VAL A 142 -7.75 -13.96 -5.86
C VAL A 142 -6.63 -14.13 -4.83
N GLY A 143 -6.23 -13.02 -4.19
CA GLY A 143 -5.14 -12.93 -3.24
C GLY A 143 -5.26 -13.92 -2.10
N VAL A 144 -4.10 -14.43 -1.69
CA VAL A 144 -3.96 -15.32 -0.54
C VAL A 144 -2.96 -14.67 0.40
N PRO A 145 -3.25 -14.59 1.71
CA PRO A 145 -2.31 -14.04 2.68
C PRO A 145 -0.96 -14.76 2.61
N PRO A 146 0.15 -14.03 2.77
CA PRO A 146 1.48 -14.62 2.81
C PRO A 146 1.63 -15.56 3.99
N ARG A 147 2.35 -16.67 3.79
CA ARG A 147 2.70 -17.59 4.89
C ARG A 147 4.17 -17.46 5.23
N TYR A 148 4.47 -17.47 6.53
CA TYR A 148 5.84 -17.59 7.00
C TYR A 148 6.34 -19.02 6.75
N ALA A 149 7.57 -19.16 6.25
CA ALA A 149 8.19 -20.46 6.07
C ALA A 149 8.37 -21.15 7.43
N SER A 150 7.97 -22.42 7.53
CA SER A 150 8.14 -23.24 8.75
C SER A 150 9.58 -23.80 8.91
N GLY A 151 10.52 -23.44 8.02
CA GLY A 151 11.91 -23.89 8.06
C GLY A 151 12.82 -23.10 7.12
N PHE A 152 14.10 -23.50 7.00
CA PHE A 152 15.15 -22.80 6.24
C PHE A 152 15.03 -22.91 4.69
N GLY A 153 13.90 -23.35 4.17
CA GLY A 153 13.70 -23.57 2.74
C GLY A 153 13.71 -22.26 1.94
N GLN A 154 14.45 -22.21 0.83
CA GLN A 154 14.54 -21.03 -0.05
C GLN A 154 13.42 -20.90 -1.09
N LYS A 155 12.36 -21.71 -0.99
CA LYS A 155 11.28 -21.71 -1.98
C LYS A 155 10.33 -20.54 -1.75
N GLU A 156 10.48 -19.49 -2.55
CA GLU A 156 9.71 -18.23 -2.46
C GLU A 156 8.22 -18.43 -2.86
N TRP A 157 7.92 -19.47 -3.65
CA TRP A 157 6.60 -19.67 -4.26
C TRP A 157 6.12 -21.13 -4.14
N MET A 158 4.92 -21.33 -3.61
CA MET A 158 4.23 -22.62 -3.66
C MET A 158 3.05 -22.56 -4.62
N LEU A 159 2.94 -23.55 -5.50
CA LEU A 159 1.80 -23.63 -6.39
C LEU A 159 0.53 -23.84 -5.56
N LYS A 160 -0.54 -23.11 -5.89
CA LYS A 160 -1.86 -23.30 -5.31
C LYS A 160 -2.44 -24.58 -5.93
N THR A 161 -2.07 -25.74 -5.36
CA THR A 161 -2.41 -27.06 -5.91
C THR A 161 -3.91 -27.19 -6.20
N ASP A 162 -4.77 -26.63 -5.34
CA ASP A 162 -6.22 -26.62 -5.53
C ASP A 162 -6.66 -25.84 -6.79
N THR A 163 -6.10 -24.63 -7.03
CA THR A 163 -6.42 -23.84 -8.22
C THR A 163 -5.82 -24.46 -9.49
N CYS A 164 -4.59 -24.97 -9.42
CA CYS A 164 -3.96 -25.67 -10.53
C CYS A 164 -4.71 -26.94 -10.91
N LEU A 165 -5.16 -27.72 -9.92
CA LEU A 165 -5.92 -28.95 -10.14
C LEU A 165 -7.30 -28.65 -10.75
N LYS A 166 -7.98 -27.61 -10.28
CA LYS A 166 -9.24 -27.13 -10.89
C LYS A 166 -9.04 -26.65 -12.33
N LEU A 167 -7.94 -25.95 -12.62
CA LEU A 167 -7.61 -25.49 -13.96
C LEU A 167 -7.28 -26.67 -14.90
N TRP A 168 -6.47 -27.63 -14.44
CA TRP A 168 -6.17 -28.86 -15.18
C TRP A 168 -7.42 -29.68 -15.44
N GLY A 169 -8.32 -29.79 -14.46
CA GLY A 169 -9.61 -30.43 -14.62
C GLY A 169 -10.48 -29.76 -15.70
N LEU A 170 -10.56 -28.42 -15.68
CA LEU A 170 -11.25 -27.66 -16.73
C LEU A 170 -10.64 -27.89 -18.11
N LEU A 171 -9.31 -27.87 -18.21
CA LEU A 171 -8.59 -28.03 -19.47
C LEU A 171 -8.74 -29.45 -20.05
N LEU A 172 -8.75 -30.47 -19.19
CA LEU A 172 -9.07 -31.86 -19.57
C LEU A 172 -10.50 -31.99 -20.10
N VAL A 173 -11.49 -31.36 -19.45
CA VAL A 173 -12.89 -31.36 -19.93
C VAL A 173 -13.02 -30.67 -21.28
N LEU A 174 -12.34 -29.53 -21.46
CA LEU A 174 -12.30 -28.82 -22.75
C LEU A 174 -11.61 -29.65 -23.83
N ALA A 175 -10.48 -30.28 -23.52
CA ALA A 175 -9.76 -31.15 -24.46
C ALA A 175 -10.59 -32.37 -24.86
N LEU A 176 -11.29 -33.02 -23.92
CA LEU A 176 -12.25 -34.09 -24.22
C LEU A 176 -13.39 -33.56 -25.11
N GLY A 177 -13.94 -32.39 -24.81
CA GLY A 177 -14.99 -31.77 -25.61
C GLY A 177 -14.56 -31.47 -27.05
N ILE A 178 -13.34 -30.95 -27.23
CA ILE A 178 -12.74 -30.70 -28.55
C ILE A 178 -12.46 -32.01 -29.28
N ALA A 179 -11.95 -33.04 -28.60
CA ALA A 179 -11.70 -34.35 -29.20
C ALA A 179 -12.99 -35.02 -29.69
N ILE A 180 -14.07 -34.97 -28.89
CA ILE A 180 -15.40 -35.49 -29.28
C ILE A 180 -15.93 -34.74 -30.50
N LEU A 181 -15.77 -33.41 -30.54
CA LEU A 181 -16.16 -32.58 -31.69
C LEU A 181 -15.35 -32.93 -32.95
N LEU A 182 -14.05 -33.15 -32.82
CA LEU A 182 -13.16 -33.52 -33.91
C LEU A 182 -13.51 -34.91 -34.49
N VAL A 183 -13.78 -35.90 -33.64
CA VAL A 183 -14.21 -37.24 -34.06
C VAL A 183 -15.57 -37.20 -34.76
N ALA A 184 -16.50 -36.38 -34.27
CA ALA A 184 -17.80 -36.18 -34.92
C ALA A 184 -17.69 -35.51 -36.31
N LEU A 185 -16.66 -34.67 -36.52
CA LEU A 185 -16.44 -33.97 -37.79
C LEU A 185 -15.65 -34.80 -38.82
N LEU A 186 -14.68 -35.61 -38.37
CA LEU A 186 -13.78 -36.37 -39.26
C LEU A 186 -14.32 -37.72 -39.72
N VAL A 187 -15.35 -38.28 -39.05
CA VAL A 187 -15.90 -39.59 -39.42
C VAL A 187 -17.30 -39.43 -40.03
N PRO A 188 -17.43 -39.24 -41.35
CA PRO A 188 -18.72 -39.12 -42.05
C PRO A 188 -19.56 -40.42 -42.08
N GLY A 189 -19.19 -41.46 -41.33
CA GLY A 189 -19.81 -42.79 -41.35
C GLY A 189 -20.39 -43.30 -40.02
N VAL A 190 -20.30 -42.57 -38.90
CA VAL A 190 -20.86 -43.04 -37.60
C VAL A 190 -22.31 -42.59 -37.40
N LYS A 191 -23.16 -42.75 -38.41
CA LYS A 191 -24.58 -42.39 -38.34
C LYS A 191 -25.51 -43.51 -37.85
N ASP A 192 -25.00 -44.74 -37.74
CA ASP A 192 -25.86 -45.93 -37.59
C ASP A 192 -25.80 -46.67 -36.24
N HIS A 193 -24.92 -46.30 -35.30
CA HIS A 193 -25.03 -46.83 -33.94
C HIS A 193 -26.00 -46.00 -33.09
N ARG A 194 -27.13 -46.60 -32.69
CA ARG A 194 -28.18 -46.03 -31.80
C ARG A 194 -27.63 -45.34 -30.55
N LEU A 195 -26.49 -45.79 -30.01
CA LEU A 195 -25.84 -45.19 -28.85
C LEU A 195 -25.21 -43.82 -29.15
N LEU A 196 -24.70 -43.62 -30.38
CA LEU A 196 -24.10 -42.36 -30.83
C LEU A 196 -25.16 -41.32 -31.25
N LYS A 197 -26.40 -41.75 -31.54
CA LYS A 197 -27.54 -40.85 -31.79
C LYS A 197 -28.11 -40.25 -30.50
N VAL A 198 -28.08 -40.98 -29.40
CA VAL A 198 -28.53 -40.51 -28.08
C VAL A 198 -27.48 -39.59 -27.44
N VAL A 199 -26.20 -39.92 -27.57
CA VAL A 199 -25.09 -39.04 -27.12
C VAL A 199 -24.86 -37.89 -28.10
N GLY A 200 -24.96 -38.16 -29.42
CA GLY A 200 -24.83 -37.15 -30.47
C GLY A 200 -25.98 -36.14 -30.48
N GLY A 201 -27.23 -36.53 -30.19
CA GLY A 201 -28.37 -35.61 -30.10
C GLY A 201 -28.27 -34.59 -28.96
N ALA A 202 -27.60 -34.96 -27.86
CA ALA A 202 -27.32 -34.05 -26.75
C ALA A 202 -26.16 -33.09 -27.04
N VAL A 203 -25.26 -33.44 -27.98
CA VAL A 203 -24.08 -32.65 -28.35
C VAL A 203 -24.31 -31.81 -29.62
N THR A 204 -25.18 -32.25 -30.55
CA THR A 204 -25.47 -31.50 -31.79
C THR A 204 -26.42 -30.32 -31.59
N SER A 205 -27.15 -30.27 -30.48
CA SER A 205 -27.92 -29.08 -30.07
C SER A 205 -27.06 -28.07 -29.30
N ILE A 206 -25.80 -28.41 -29.03
CA ILE A 206 -24.76 -27.51 -28.59
C ILE A 206 -23.96 -27.11 -29.85
N SER A 207 -24.58 -26.22 -30.63
CA SER A 207 -23.86 -25.26 -31.47
C SER A 207 -22.65 -24.73 -30.69
N GLY A 208 -21.53 -24.35 -31.34
CA GLY A 208 -20.27 -23.96 -30.69
C GLY A 208 -20.39 -22.95 -29.52
N SER A 209 -21.54 -22.29 -29.38
CA SER A 209 -21.99 -21.55 -28.21
C SER A 209 -22.14 -22.36 -26.91
N GLY A 210 -22.54 -23.63 -26.89
CA GLY A 210 -22.81 -24.37 -25.64
C GLY A 210 -21.56 -24.90 -24.93
N LEU A 211 -20.48 -25.22 -25.64
CA LEU A 211 -19.17 -25.46 -25.01
C LEU A 211 -18.60 -24.15 -24.43
N ALA A 212 -18.78 -23.04 -25.13
CA ALA A 212 -18.40 -21.71 -24.62
C ALA A 212 -19.24 -21.32 -23.39
N LEU A 213 -20.56 -21.54 -23.41
CA LEU A 213 -21.47 -21.28 -22.29
C LEU A 213 -21.23 -22.22 -21.11
N GLY A 214 -20.87 -23.49 -21.37
CA GLY A 214 -20.49 -24.47 -20.36
C GLY A 214 -19.17 -24.09 -19.68
N ALA A 215 -18.15 -23.77 -20.47
CA ALA A 215 -16.87 -23.25 -19.96
C ALA A 215 -17.05 -21.93 -19.20
N PHE A 216 -17.87 -21.02 -19.73
CA PHE A 216 -18.21 -19.76 -19.09
C PHE A 216 -18.98 -19.97 -17.79
N SER A 217 -19.91 -20.94 -17.74
CA SER A 217 -20.66 -21.27 -16.53
C SER A 217 -19.80 -21.95 -15.47
N VAL A 218 -18.84 -22.80 -15.87
CA VAL A 218 -17.86 -23.40 -14.95
C VAL A 218 -16.89 -22.33 -14.45
N LEU A 219 -16.41 -21.43 -15.31
CA LEU A 219 -15.60 -20.28 -14.91
C LEU A 219 -16.39 -19.36 -13.97
N LYS A 220 -17.67 -19.09 -14.28
CA LYS A 220 -18.58 -18.33 -13.42
C LYS A 220 -18.78 -19.03 -12.09
N ASN A 221 -18.93 -20.35 -12.05
CA ASN A 221 -19.12 -21.12 -10.82
C ASN A 221 -17.85 -21.21 -9.97
N LEU A 222 -16.66 -21.25 -10.59
CA LEU A 222 -15.37 -21.14 -9.90
C LEU A 222 -15.16 -19.72 -9.34
N LEU A 223 -15.53 -18.69 -10.10
CA LEU A 223 -15.56 -17.30 -9.62
C LEU A 223 -16.61 -17.10 -8.51
N VAL A 224 -17.77 -17.76 -8.60
CA VAL A 224 -18.83 -17.73 -7.58
C VAL A 224 -18.42 -18.51 -6.33
N SER A 225 -17.56 -19.53 -6.44
CA SER A 225 -16.98 -20.22 -5.30
C SER A 225 -16.03 -19.30 -4.50
N GLU A 226 -15.33 -18.37 -5.14
CA GLU A 226 -14.59 -17.30 -4.45
C GLU A 226 -15.54 -16.17 -4.00
N LYS A 227 -16.62 -15.86 -4.73
CA LYS A 227 -17.68 -14.94 -4.21
C LYS A 227 -18.35 -15.48 -2.94
N ARG A 228 -18.52 -16.79 -2.77
CA ARG A 228 -19.02 -17.38 -1.51
C ARG A 228 -18.05 -17.16 -0.35
N LYS A 229 -16.75 -17.00 -0.61
CA LYS A 229 -15.77 -16.56 0.39
C LYS A 229 -16.01 -15.10 0.77
N ILE A 230 -16.41 -14.26 -0.18
CA ILE A 230 -16.85 -12.87 0.04
C ILE A 230 -18.16 -12.84 0.84
N GLU A 231 -19.15 -13.68 0.53
CA GLU A 231 -20.42 -13.78 1.28
C GLU A 231 -20.24 -14.28 2.72
N ARG A 232 -19.28 -15.17 2.99
CA ARG A 232 -18.92 -15.55 4.37
C ARG A 232 -18.27 -14.42 5.16
N LEU A 233 -17.59 -13.49 4.48
CA LEU A 233 -17.09 -12.26 5.09
C LEU A 233 -18.24 -11.26 5.34
N THR A 234 -19.28 -11.29 4.51
CA THR A 234 -20.54 -10.55 4.73
C THR A 234 -21.37 -11.09 5.92
N ASP A 235 -21.29 -12.38 6.26
CA ASP A 235 -21.97 -12.88 7.47
C ASP A 235 -21.25 -12.47 8.77
N SER A 236 -19.94 -12.19 8.73
CA SER A 236 -19.25 -11.47 9.81
C SER A 236 -19.65 -9.98 9.90
N GLU A 237 -20.24 -9.43 8.84
CA GLU A 237 -20.75 -8.05 8.78
C GLU A 237 -22.00 -7.86 9.67
N LYS A 238 -22.76 -8.94 9.95
CA LYS A 238 -23.83 -8.94 10.96
C LYS A 238 -23.32 -8.90 12.40
N PHE A 239 -22.08 -9.30 12.65
CA PHE A 239 -21.37 -9.02 13.92
C PHE A 239 -20.70 -7.63 13.91
N THR A 240 -20.61 -6.99 12.75
CA THR A 240 -19.98 -5.69 12.52
C THR A 240 -20.97 -4.53 12.60
N SER A 241 -22.28 -4.80 12.53
CA SER A 241 -23.35 -3.79 12.68
C SER A 241 -23.38 -3.14 14.07
N GLN A 242 -22.78 -3.76 15.09
CA GLN A 242 -22.52 -3.14 16.40
C GLN A 242 -21.08 -2.62 16.58
N LEU A 243 -20.18 -2.86 15.61
CA LEU A 243 -18.74 -2.57 15.66
C LEU A 243 -18.23 -1.84 14.38
N GLY A 244 -18.92 -0.75 14.01
CA GLY A 244 -18.38 0.46 13.34
C GLY A 244 -17.68 0.38 11.96
N PHE A 245 -17.78 1.47 11.18
CA PHE A 245 -17.06 1.72 9.91
C PHE A 245 -15.53 1.51 9.98
N MET A 246 -14.93 1.59 11.19
CA MET A 246 -13.48 1.40 11.40
C MET A 246 -13.01 -0.04 11.23
N SER A 247 -13.83 -1.04 11.54
CA SER A 247 -13.46 -2.45 11.36
C SER A 247 -13.37 -2.82 9.87
N LYS A 248 -14.29 -2.31 9.05
CA LYS A 248 -14.24 -2.44 7.59
C LYS A 248 -12.95 -1.85 7.04
N ILE A 249 -12.57 -0.67 7.51
CA ILE A 249 -11.37 0.03 7.02
C ILE A 249 -10.10 -0.64 7.50
N ARG A 250 -10.08 -1.14 8.74
CA ARG A 250 -8.98 -1.98 9.22
C ARG A 250 -8.79 -3.20 8.30
N ARG A 251 -9.87 -3.87 7.93
CA ARG A 251 -9.84 -5.02 7.01
C ARG A 251 -9.30 -4.65 5.64
N GLU A 252 -9.70 -3.51 5.08
CA GLU A 252 -9.15 -3.01 3.81
C GLU A 252 -7.64 -2.74 3.90
N VAL A 253 -7.17 -2.17 5.01
CA VAL A 253 -5.73 -1.93 5.25
C VAL A 253 -4.98 -3.24 5.42
N GLU A 254 -5.56 -4.23 6.11
CA GLU A 254 -4.97 -5.57 6.25
C GLU A 254 -4.73 -6.21 4.88
N VAL A 255 -5.72 -6.14 3.97
CA VAL A 255 -5.56 -6.63 2.58
C VAL A 255 -4.46 -5.86 1.83
N LEU A 256 -4.31 -4.56 2.06
CA LEU A 256 -3.20 -3.78 1.49
C LEU A 256 -1.84 -4.22 2.02
N VAL A 257 -1.73 -4.54 3.31
CA VAL A 257 -0.50 -5.05 3.91
C VAL A 257 -0.14 -6.42 3.31
N GLU A 258 -1.12 -7.32 3.17
CA GLU A 258 -0.93 -8.61 2.50
C GLU A 258 -0.48 -8.44 1.04
N PHE A 259 -1.08 -7.48 0.33
CA PHE A 259 -0.69 -7.13 -1.05
C PHE A 259 0.75 -6.62 -1.11
N LEU A 260 1.15 -5.73 -0.19
CA LEU A 260 2.52 -5.25 -0.10
C LEU A 260 3.50 -6.40 0.11
N SER A 261 3.22 -7.33 1.03
CA SER A 261 4.05 -8.52 1.23
C SER A 261 4.15 -9.42 -0.01
N PHE A 262 3.07 -9.57 -0.78
CA PHE A 262 3.13 -10.27 -2.07
C PHE A 262 4.05 -9.54 -3.06
N MET A 263 3.93 -8.22 -3.17
CA MET A 263 4.80 -7.38 -4.00
C MET A 263 6.26 -7.44 -3.54
N GLU A 264 6.53 -7.50 -2.23
CA GLU A 264 7.89 -7.61 -1.69
C GLU A 264 8.60 -8.88 -2.20
N ILE A 265 7.87 -9.99 -2.23
CA ILE A 265 8.39 -11.27 -2.72
C ILE A 265 8.55 -11.25 -4.24
N PHE A 266 7.59 -10.65 -4.96
CA PHE A 266 7.62 -10.52 -6.40
C PHE A 266 8.76 -9.61 -6.90
N GLU A 267 8.83 -8.37 -6.43
CA GLU A 267 9.88 -7.40 -6.81
C GLU A 267 11.24 -7.73 -6.19
N ARG A 268 11.25 -8.59 -5.17
CA ARG A 268 12.41 -8.98 -4.37
C ARG A 268 13.01 -7.84 -3.55
N ARG A 269 12.19 -6.88 -3.13
CA ARG A 269 12.58 -5.71 -2.33
C ARG A 269 11.67 -5.63 -1.11
N ARG A 270 12.12 -5.02 -0.02
CA ARG A 270 11.24 -4.69 1.12
C ARG A 270 10.53 -3.38 0.86
N PHE A 271 9.25 -3.31 1.17
CA PHE A 271 8.47 -2.08 1.08
C PHE A 271 8.29 -1.49 2.47
N ARG A 272 8.45 -0.18 2.58
CA ARG A 272 8.07 0.58 3.77
C ARG A 272 7.26 1.78 3.33
N VAL A 273 6.06 1.93 3.87
CA VAL A 273 5.18 3.04 3.53
C VAL A 273 5.38 4.13 4.57
N VAL A 274 5.85 5.28 4.12
CA VAL A 274 6.09 6.47 4.94
C VAL A 274 4.90 7.41 4.77
N LEU A 275 4.06 7.52 5.79
CA LEU A 275 2.93 8.44 5.83
C LEU A 275 3.35 9.72 6.56
N GLU A 276 3.52 10.79 5.79
CA GLU A 276 3.77 12.14 6.30
C GLU A 276 2.43 12.81 6.63
N ILE A 277 2.13 13.02 7.90
CA ILE A 277 0.91 13.67 8.38
C ILE A 277 1.25 15.11 8.79
N THR A 278 0.61 16.07 8.14
CA THR A 278 0.85 17.52 8.31
C THR A 278 -0.45 18.26 8.60
N SER A 279 -0.33 19.50 9.11
CA SER A 279 -1.46 20.43 9.30
C SER A 279 -2.54 20.00 10.31
N LEU A 280 -2.22 19.11 11.27
CA LEU A 280 -3.18 18.73 12.32
C LEU A 280 -3.46 19.87 13.30
N ASP A 281 -2.52 20.80 13.44
CA ASP A 281 -2.59 22.00 14.27
C ASP A 281 -3.74 22.95 13.89
N ILE A 282 -4.23 22.89 12.65
CA ILE A 282 -5.32 23.75 12.14
C ILE A 282 -6.70 23.04 12.24
N CYS A 283 -6.72 21.75 12.57
CA CYS A 283 -7.94 20.96 12.61
C CYS A 283 -8.62 21.01 13.98
N TYR A 284 -9.93 20.78 14.00
CA TYR A 284 -10.68 20.66 15.25
C TYR A 284 -10.14 19.52 16.14
N PRO A 285 -10.04 19.74 17.47
CA PRO A 285 -9.57 18.76 18.44
C PRO A 285 -10.09 17.34 18.24
N GLU A 286 -11.40 17.16 18.04
CA GLU A 286 -12.05 15.86 17.92
C GLU A 286 -11.57 15.10 16.69
N LYS A 287 -11.27 15.83 15.61
CA LYS A 287 -10.77 15.28 14.35
C LYS A 287 -9.31 14.86 14.50
N VAL A 288 -8.51 15.64 15.22
CA VAL A 288 -7.10 15.33 15.53
C VAL A 288 -7.01 14.03 16.34
N ALA A 289 -7.78 13.93 17.43
CA ALA A 289 -7.83 12.72 18.25
C ALA A 289 -8.26 11.50 17.41
N GLY A 290 -9.22 11.68 16.50
CA GLY A 290 -9.63 10.65 15.54
C GLY A 290 -8.50 10.14 14.64
N VAL A 291 -7.62 11.03 14.15
CA VAL A 291 -6.45 10.65 13.35
C VAL A 291 -5.42 9.90 14.18
N LEU A 292 -5.08 10.38 15.38
CA LEU A 292 -4.12 9.71 16.27
C LEU A 292 -4.61 8.31 16.68
N ASN A 293 -5.92 8.16 16.96
CA ASN A 293 -6.52 6.86 17.23
C ASN A 293 -6.50 5.94 16.00
N ALA A 294 -6.76 6.48 14.80
CA ALA A 294 -6.65 5.71 13.57
C ALA A 294 -5.21 5.24 13.32
N MET A 295 -4.20 6.09 13.53
CA MET A 295 -2.79 5.70 13.45
C MET A 295 -2.47 4.54 14.40
N ASN A 296 -2.86 4.65 15.67
CA ASN A 296 -2.67 3.57 16.65
C ASN A 296 -3.38 2.26 16.22
N THR A 297 -4.56 2.36 15.61
CA THR A 297 -5.28 1.21 15.05
C THR A 297 -4.53 0.57 13.89
N LEU A 298 -3.95 1.38 12.98
CA LEU A 298 -3.16 0.90 11.84
C LEU A 298 -1.81 0.29 12.27
N LEU A 299 -1.27 0.74 13.40
CA LEU A 299 -0.02 0.28 14.01
C LEU A 299 -0.20 -0.92 14.95
N SER A 300 -1.44 -1.27 15.29
CA SER A 300 -1.74 -2.30 16.29
C SER A 300 -1.20 -3.68 15.91
N ASP A 301 -1.02 -3.93 14.61
CA ASP A 301 -0.48 -5.20 14.11
C ASP A 301 1.04 -5.12 13.96
N SER A 302 1.75 -6.04 14.63
CA SER A 302 3.21 -6.03 14.80
C SER A 302 4.03 -6.23 13.52
N ASN A 303 3.39 -6.66 12.42
CA ASN A 303 4.05 -6.97 11.15
C ASN A 303 3.72 -5.97 10.03
N THR A 304 3.26 -4.77 10.36
CA THR A 304 2.90 -3.76 9.36
C THR A 304 4.11 -2.93 8.90
N PRO A 305 4.27 -2.67 7.58
CA PRO A 305 5.40 -1.92 7.03
C PRO A 305 5.19 -0.39 7.08
N PHE A 306 4.51 0.12 8.11
CA PHE A 306 4.14 1.54 8.22
C PHE A 306 5.14 2.35 9.05
N ILE A 307 5.49 3.53 8.54
CA ILE A 307 6.23 4.59 9.23
C ILE A 307 5.35 5.83 9.19
N PHE A 308 4.89 6.31 10.34
CA PHE A 308 4.15 7.57 10.40
C PHE A 308 5.11 8.68 10.82
N ILE A 309 5.16 9.77 10.05
CA ILE A 309 5.86 10.99 10.42
C ILE A 309 4.81 12.05 10.75
N LEU A 310 4.62 12.30 12.04
CA LEU A 310 3.69 13.28 12.57
C LEU A 310 4.40 14.64 12.66
N ALA A 311 4.16 15.50 11.68
CA ALA A 311 4.76 16.83 11.59
C ALA A 311 3.81 17.86 12.22
N VAL A 312 4.03 18.17 13.50
CA VAL A 312 3.17 19.06 14.30
C VAL A 312 3.99 19.92 15.26
N ASP A 313 3.43 21.05 15.69
CA ASP A 313 3.97 21.80 16.82
C ASP A 313 3.35 21.27 18.14
N PRO A 314 4.17 20.72 19.06
CA PRO A 314 3.67 20.22 20.35
C PRO A 314 2.96 21.30 21.16
N SER A 315 3.37 22.57 21.03
CA SER A 315 2.77 23.70 21.76
C SER A 315 1.33 24.01 21.32
N VAL A 316 0.95 23.61 20.10
CA VAL A 316 -0.41 23.82 19.56
C VAL A 316 -1.25 22.55 19.71
N ILE A 317 -0.67 21.38 19.44
CA ILE A 317 -1.40 20.12 19.44
C ILE A 317 -1.79 19.65 20.86
N VAL A 318 -0.96 19.94 21.87
CA VAL A 318 -1.22 19.49 23.24
C VAL A 318 -2.45 20.19 23.84
N PRO A 319 -2.55 21.54 23.84
CA PRO A 319 -3.75 22.22 24.30
C PRO A 319 -5.01 21.80 23.53
N CYS A 320 -4.86 21.58 22.22
CA CYS A 320 -5.93 21.07 21.36
C CYS A 320 -6.44 19.71 21.84
N LEU A 321 -5.55 18.77 22.14
CA LEU A 321 -5.91 17.44 22.64
C LEU A 321 -6.50 17.46 24.06
N GLU A 322 -6.04 18.35 24.93
CA GLU A 322 -6.56 18.49 26.30
C GLU A 322 -8.00 19.02 26.33
N GLN A 323 -8.40 19.83 25.35
CA GLN A 323 -9.77 20.32 25.20
C GLN A 323 -10.75 19.22 24.78
N THR A 324 -10.28 18.25 24.00
CA THR A 324 -11.05 17.04 23.71
C THR A 324 -11.14 16.17 24.94
N GLY A 325 -12.31 16.12 25.57
CA GLY A 325 -12.63 15.15 26.65
C GLY A 325 -12.41 13.66 26.28
N CYS A 326 -11.95 13.35 25.07
CA CYS A 326 -11.42 12.06 24.59
C CYS A 326 -10.28 11.51 25.47
N MET A 327 -9.67 12.35 26.30
CA MET A 327 -8.49 12.01 27.12
C MET A 327 -8.83 11.53 28.54
N LYS A 328 -10.12 11.58 28.94
CA LYS A 328 -10.60 11.13 30.25
C LYS A 328 -10.25 9.65 30.45
N GLY A 329 -9.25 9.39 31.30
CA GLY A 329 -8.81 8.04 31.68
C GLY A 329 -7.41 7.62 31.21
N LEU A 330 -6.78 8.31 30.25
CA LEU A 330 -5.43 7.94 29.78
C LEU A 330 -4.31 8.84 30.31
N ALA A 331 -4.61 10.09 30.60
CA ALA A 331 -3.85 11.07 31.39
C ALA A 331 -4.51 12.41 31.09
N ASP A 332 -4.85 13.21 32.10
CA ASP A 332 -5.38 14.57 31.93
C ASP A 332 -4.34 15.57 31.35
N ASN A 333 -3.32 15.05 30.66
CA ASN A 333 -2.19 15.79 30.08
C ASN A 333 -1.92 15.28 28.66
N GLY A 334 -2.02 16.20 27.69
CA GLY A 334 -1.87 15.91 26.26
C GLY A 334 -0.43 15.51 25.87
N TYR A 335 0.59 15.99 26.59
CA TYR A 335 1.98 15.59 26.36
C TYR A 335 2.19 14.10 26.66
N LEU A 336 1.58 13.58 27.74
CA LEU A 336 1.72 12.16 28.10
C LEU A 336 1.10 11.24 27.06
N TYR A 337 -0.03 11.64 26.49
CA TYR A 337 -0.67 10.91 25.40
C TYR A 337 0.17 10.91 24.12
N LEU A 338 0.70 12.09 23.74
CA LEU A 338 1.55 12.20 22.58
C LEU A 338 2.84 11.38 22.76
N ASN A 339 3.43 11.40 23.95
CA ASN A 339 4.63 10.61 24.29
C ASN A 339 4.38 9.10 24.29
N ARG A 340 3.14 8.65 24.57
CA ARG A 340 2.75 7.23 24.44
C ARG A 340 2.44 6.83 22.99
N THR A 341 1.93 7.76 22.19
CA THR A 341 1.57 7.54 20.78
C THR A 341 2.79 7.58 19.87
N VAL A 342 3.72 8.50 20.15
CA VAL A 342 4.94 8.71 19.37
C VAL A 342 6.07 7.85 19.92
N THR A 343 6.53 6.89 19.13
CA THR A 343 7.63 5.99 19.50
C THR A 343 8.99 6.68 19.44
N LEU A 344 9.19 7.56 18.45
CA LEU A 344 10.45 8.26 18.24
C LEU A 344 10.21 9.78 18.18
N PRO A 345 10.33 10.51 19.31
CA PRO A 345 10.25 11.96 19.31
C PRO A 345 11.54 12.56 18.72
N PHE A 346 11.39 13.39 17.69
CA PHE A 346 12.47 14.11 17.05
C PHE A 346 12.15 15.61 17.03
N SER A 347 12.80 16.36 17.90
CA SER A 347 12.63 17.81 18.02
C SER A 347 13.79 18.53 17.37
N ILE A 348 13.48 19.45 16.46
CA ILE A 348 14.47 20.32 15.83
C ILE A 348 14.55 21.62 16.63
N PRO A 349 15.78 22.06 17.00
CA PRO A 349 15.95 23.28 17.76
C PRO A 349 15.49 24.51 16.98
N ASP A 350 15.20 25.57 17.72
CA ASP A 350 14.92 26.88 17.18
C ASP A 350 16.01 27.39 16.26
N MET A 351 15.61 28.10 15.20
CA MET A 351 16.57 28.76 14.32
C MET A 351 17.36 29.81 15.10
N GLY A 352 18.69 29.71 15.10
CA GLY A 352 19.55 30.78 15.59
C GLY A 352 19.39 32.08 14.79
N LEU A 353 19.73 33.23 15.39
CA LEU A 353 19.52 34.57 14.82
C LEU A 353 20.09 34.71 13.39
N ARG A 354 21.32 34.24 13.15
CA ARG A 354 21.96 34.29 11.82
C ARG A 354 21.24 33.44 10.77
N SER A 355 20.70 32.29 11.17
CA SER A 355 19.94 31.41 10.27
C SER A 355 18.56 31.98 9.99
N ARG A 356 17.94 32.67 10.97
CA ARG A 356 16.70 33.45 10.75
C ARG A 356 16.93 34.57 9.75
N LEU A 357 17.99 35.36 9.90
CA LEU A 357 18.34 36.45 8.98
C LEU A 357 18.58 35.93 7.55
N ARG A 358 19.36 34.87 7.38
CA ARG A 358 19.56 34.24 6.06
C ARG A 358 18.27 33.72 5.43
N CYS A 359 17.38 33.14 6.24
CA CYS A 359 16.07 32.68 5.76
C CYS A 359 15.20 33.86 5.30
N LEU A 360 15.22 34.97 6.05
CA LEU A 360 14.52 36.20 5.70
C LEU A 360 15.07 36.81 4.41
N GLU A 361 16.40 36.92 4.29
CA GLU A 361 17.08 37.41 3.08
C GLU A 361 16.73 36.55 1.86
N ALA A 362 16.74 35.22 1.99
CA ALA A 362 16.34 34.31 0.91
C ALA A 362 14.85 34.48 0.53
N ALA A 363 13.97 34.67 1.51
CA ALA A 363 12.54 34.92 1.26
C ALA A 363 12.31 36.26 0.54
N LEU A 364 13.07 37.31 0.89
CA LEU A 364 13.02 38.61 0.24
C LEU A 364 13.53 38.54 -1.20
N GLN A 365 14.67 37.89 -1.45
CA GLN A 365 15.22 37.65 -2.79
C GLN A 365 14.24 36.89 -3.67
N THR A 366 13.59 35.84 -3.14
CA THR A 366 12.59 35.06 -3.88
C THR A 366 11.42 35.95 -4.32
N ARG A 367 11.01 36.90 -3.47
CA ARG A 367 9.94 37.86 -3.80
C ARG A 367 10.36 38.85 -4.88
N GLU A 368 11.59 39.38 -4.79
CA GLU A 368 12.15 40.30 -5.79
C GLU A 368 12.32 39.61 -7.15
N ASP A 369 12.82 38.38 -7.18
CA ASP A 369 12.93 37.56 -8.38
C ASP A 369 11.56 37.29 -9.04
N LEU A 370 10.55 36.99 -8.22
CA LEU A 370 9.18 36.81 -8.71
C LEU A 370 8.65 38.10 -9.34
N MET A 371 8.89 39.23 -8.69
CA MET A 371 8.46 40.55 -9.16
C MET A 371 9.18 40.91 -10.47
N TYR A 372 10.48 40.63 -10.57
CA TYR A 372 11.27 40.84 -11.78
C TYR A 372 10.77 39.98 -12.96
N ARG A 373 10.44 38.70 -12.74
CA ARG A 373 9.85 37.83 -13.77
C ARG A 373 8.47 38.31 -14.24
N VAL A 374 7.65 38.82 -13.33
CA VAL A 374 6.34 39.38 -13.69
C VAL A 374 6.49 40.65 -14.53
N ILE A 375 7.44 41.53 -14.17
CA ILE A 375 7.70 42.76 -14.92
C ILE A 375 8.25 42.46 -16.32
N THR A 376 9.24 41.58 -16.43
CA THR A 376 9.83 41.17 -17.71
C THR A 376 8.83 40.43 -18.60
N GLY A 377 8.04 39.52 -18.06
CA GLY A 377 7.00 38.82 -18.82
C GLY A 377 5.84 39.73 -19.30
N ASN A 378 5.63 40.88 -18.68
CA ASN A 378 4.68 41.90 -19.15
C ASN A 378 5.28 42.82 -20.22
N LEU A 379 6.60 43.03 -20.21
CA LEU A 379 7.32 43.77 -21.26
C LEU A 379 7.41 42.98 -22.56
N GLU A 380 7.55 41.66 -22.51
CA GLU A 380 7.60 40.79 -23.71
C GLU A 380 6.23 40.55 -24.38
N ARG A 381 5.12 40.89 -23.73
CA ARG A 381 3.75 40.76 -24.27
C ARG A 381 3.18 42.06 -24.87
N ARG A 382 3.93 43.16 -24.78
CA ARG A 382 3.65 44.40 -25.50
C ARG A 382 4.53 44.48 -26.73
#